data_AF-A0AAW7CWG9-F1
#
_entry.id   AF-A0AAW7CWG9-F1
#
_cell.length_a   1.000
_cell.length_b   1.000
_cell.length_c   1.000
_cell.angle_alpha   90.00
_cell.angle_beta   90.00
_cell.angle_gamma   90.00
#
_symmetry.space_group_name_H-M   'P 1'
#
loop_
_entity.id
_entity.type
_entity.pdbx_description
1 polymer ?
#
loop_
_entity_poly.entity_id
_entity_poly.type
_entity_poly.pdbx_seq_one_letter_code
_entity_poly.pdbx_strand_id
1 'polypeptide(L)' 'MIVNKEIQLAVPVSTTKIQWAEINRAIEYGKSKGVEVKVTQVK' A
#
# COMPACT_ATOMS: atom_id res chain seq x y z
N MET A 1 22.05 -3.06 8.99
CA MET A 1 20.87 -3.61 9.69
C MET A 1 19.67 -2.79 9.26
N ILE A 2 18.64 -3.39 8.65
CA ILE A 2 17.45 -2.65 8.20
C ILE A 2 16.52 -2.48 9.40
N VAL A 3 16.28 -1.22 9.80
CA VAL A 3 15.50 -0.88 11.00
C VAL A 3 14.01 -0.80 10.68
N ASN A 4 13.64 -0.28 9.51
CA ASN A 4 12.26 -0.16 9.07
C ASN A 4 12.11 -0.63 7.62
N LYS A 5 10.99 -1.27 7.30
CA LYS A 5 10.63 -1.68 5.94
C LYS A 5 9.39 -0.91 5.53
N GLU A 6 9.49 -0.16 4.45
CA GLU A 6 8.41 0.68 3.95
C GLU A 6 8.28 0.53 2.43
N ILE A 7 7.04 0.58 1.94
CA ILE A 7 6.67 0.54 0.53
C ILE A 7 5.91 1.81 0.21
N GLN A 8 6.45 2.62 -0.71
CA GLN A 8 5.79 3.78 -1.29
C GLN A 8 5.10 3.34 -2.58
N LEU A 9 3.78 3.22 -2.56
CA LEU A 9 2.97 2.73 -3.66
C LEU A 9 2.19 3.87 -4.31
N ALA A 10 2.55 4.22 -5.55
CA ALA A 10 1.78 5.15 -6.37
C ALA A 10 0.66 4.41 -7.10
N VAL A 11 -0.58 4.91 -7.00
CA VAL A 11 -1.73 4.36 -7.71
C VAL A 11 -2.42 5.45 -8.54
N PRO A 12 -2.88 5.15 -9.76
CA PRO A 12 -3.55 6.14 -10.59
C PRO A 12 -4.94 6.48 -10.03
N VAL A 13 -5.46 7.67 -10.34
CA VAL A 13 -6.84 8.06 -10.00
C VAL A 13 -7.91 7.16 -10.62
N SER A 14 -7.58 6.44 -11.71
CA SER A 14 -8.46 5.46 -12.35
C SER A 14 -8.62 4.15 -11.57
N THR A 15 -7.97 4.02 -10.40
CA THR A 15 -8.06 2.85 -9.54
C THR A 15 -9.50 2.65 -9.05
N THR A 16 -10.07 1.50 -9.40
CA THR A 16 -11.45 1.15 -9.10
C THR A 16 -11.65 0.79 -7.62
N LYS A 17 -12.90 0.79 -7.15
CA LYS A 17 -13.25 0.39 -5.77
C LYS A 17 -12.81 -1.04 -5.42
N ILE A 18 -12.83 -1.95 -6.41
CA ILE A 18 -12.39 -3.34 -6.23
C ILE A 18 -10.87 -3.38 -6.00
N GLN A 19 -10.10 -2.65 -6.80
CA GLN A 19 -8.65 -2.53 -6.63
C GLN A 19 -8.29 -1.86 -5.29
N TRP A 20 -9.08 -0.89 -4.84
CA TRP A 20 -8.91 -0.31 -3.50
C TRP A 20 -9.14 -1.31 -2.36
N ALA A 21 -10.08 -2.24 -2.51
CA ALA A 21 -10.27 -3.30 -1.52
C ALA A 21 -9.04 -4.22 -1.42
N GLU A 22 -8.39 -4.51 -2.56
CA GLU A 22 -7.14 -5.28 -2.59
C GLU A 22 -5.97 -4.49 -2.01
N ILE A 23 -5.84 -3.21 -2.33
CA ILE A 23 -4.83 -2.31 -1.77
C ILE A 23 -4.95 -2.26 -0.24
N ASN A 24 -6.16 -2.11 0.28
CA ASN A 24 -6.40 -2.10 1.73
C ASN A 24 -6.01 -3.43 2.39
N ARG A 25 -6.35 -4.57 1.77
CA ARG A 25 -5.89 -5.89 2.23
C ARG A 25 -4.36 -6.00 2.20
N ALA A 26 -3.71 -5.47 1.18
CA ALA A 26 -2.25 -5.49 1.07
C ALA A 26 -1.57 -4.60 2.12
N ILE A 27 -2.16 -3.44 2.46
CA ILE A 27 -1.68 -2.58 3.54
C ILE A 27 -1.75 -3.32 4.89
N GLU A 28 -2.87 -3.97 5.17
CA GLU A 28 -3.07 -4.72 6.41
C GLU A 28 -2.13 -5.94 6.50
N TYR A 29 -1.96 -6.66 5.39
CA TYR A 29 -0.97 -7.72 5.29
C TYR A 29 0.45 -7.19 5.51
N GLY A 30 0.81 -6.07 4.90
CA GLY A 30 2.10 -5.40 5.11
C GLY A 30 2.35 -5.11 6.59
N LYS A 31 1.37 -4.51 7.28
CA LYS A 31 1.46 -4.24 8.73
C LYS A 31 1.72 -5.52 9.52
N SER A 32 1.03 -6.62 9.21
CA SER A 32 1.25 -7.92 9.87
C SER A 32 2.67 -8.49 9.64
N LYS A 33 3.35 -8.07 8.57
CA LYS A 33 4.72 -8.46 8.23
C LYS A 33 5.78 -7.46 8.68
N GLY A 34 5.38 -6.41 9.42
CA GLY A 34 6.29 -5.34 9.83
C GLY A 34 6.77 -4.48 8.66
N VAL A 35 5.94 -4.34 7.62
CA VAL A 35 6.18 -3.50 6.45
C VAL A 35 5.10 -2.43 6.37
N GLU A 36 5.48 -1.16 6.41
CA GLU A 36 4.55 -0.06 6.24
C GLU A 36 4.28 0.16 4.74
N VAL A 37 3.01 0.19 4.32
CA VAL A 37 2.63 0.47 2.93
C VAL A 37 1.96 1.84 2.88
N LYS A 38 2.63 2.82 2.27
CA LYS A 38 2.10 4.17 2.04
C LYS A 38 1.62 4.29 0.61
N VAL A 39 0.32 4.50 0.44
CA VAL A 39 -0.32 4.61 -0.86
C VAL A 39 -0.56 6.07 -1.20
N THR A 40 -0.07 6.51 -2.37
CA THR A 40 -0.26 7.86 -2.89
C THR A 40 -1.02 7.79 -4.20
N GLN A 41 -2.12 8.55 -4.32
CA GLN A 41 -2.81 8.70 -5.60
C GLN A 41 -2.11 9.72 -6.49
N VAL A 42 -1.82 9.33 -7.73
CA VAL A 42 -1.22 10.19 -8.75
C VAL A 42 -2.24 10.45 -9.86
N LYS A 43 -2.30 11.72 -10.30
CA LYS A 43 -3.21 12.19 -11.35
C LYS A 43 -2.75 11.76 -12.73
#